data_AF-A0A5C7NVE7-F1
#
_entry.id   AF-A0A5C7NVE7-F1
#
_cell.length_a   1.000
_cell.length_b   1.000
_cell.length_c   1.000
_cell.angle_alpha   90.00
_cell.angle_beta   90.00
_cell.angle_gamma   90.00
#
_symmetry.space_group_name_H-M   'P 1'
#
loop_
_entity.id
_entity.type
_entity.pdbx_description
1 polymer ?
#
loop_
_entity_poly.entity_id
_entity_poly.type
_entity_poly.pdbx_seq_one_letter_code
_entity_poly.pdbx_strand_id
1 'polypeptide(L)' 'MQFNGSDRYVSTPELNLAVQAARTLRRPLLIKGEPGTGKTLLAEEVAASLGMPLLQWHIKSTTKAQQGL' A
#
# COMPACT_ATOMS: atom_id res chain seq x y z
N MET A 1 -8.83 -13.69 0.34
CA MET A 1 -9.62 -12.44 0.28
C MET A 1 -9.04 -11.55 -0.81
N GLN A 2 -9.90 -10.93 -1.63
CA GLN A 2 -9.54 -10.03 -2.73
C GLN A 2 -9.77 -8.58 -2.26
N PHE A 3 -8.88 -7.65 -2.63
CA PHE A 3 -9.07 -6.22 -2.33
C PHE A 3 -9.87 -5.58 -3.47
N ASN A 4 -11.05 -5.04 -3.15
CA ASN A 4 -11.96 -4.40 -4.11
C ASN A 4 -12.22 -2.92 -3.77
N GLY A 5 -11.33 -2.31 -2.97
CA GLY A 5 -11.57 -1.02 -2.33
C GLY A 5 -12.21 -1.15 -0.94
N SER A 6 -12.61 -0.02 -0.36
CA SER A 6 -13.34 0.06 0.92
C SER A 6 -14.32 1.23 0.91
N ASP A 7 -15.17 1.33 1.93
CA ASP A 7 -16.09 2.46 2.13
C ASP A 7 -15.36 3.82 2.20
N ARG A 8 -14.05 3.79 2.51
CA ARG A 8 -13.20 4.98 2.68
C ARG A 8 -12.20 5.16 1.54
N TYR A 9 -12.11 4.22 0.61
CA TYR A 9 -11.16 4.26 -0.49
C TYR A 9 -11.72 3.68 -1.78
N VAL A 10 -11.92 4.56 -2.76
CA VAL A 10 -12.33 4.20 -4.11
C VAL A 10 -11.10 3.76 -4.90
N SER A 11 -11.03 2.46 -5.18
CA SER A 11 -9.99 1.87 -6.02
C SER A 11 -10.47 1.69 -7.46
N THR A 12 -9.61 1.92 -8.44
CA THR A 12 -9.90 1.50 -9.83
C THR A 12 -9.67 0.00 -10.02
N PRO A 13 -10.30 -0.64 -11.03
CA PRO A 13 -10.04 -2.05 -11.35
C PRO A 13 -8.55 -2.36 -11.59
N GLU A 14 -7.82 -1.43 -12.22
CA GLU A 14 -6.39 -1.58 -12.51
C GLU A 14 -5.56 -1.59 -11.21
N LEU A 15 -5.93 -0.74 -10.25
CA LEU A 15 -5.25 -0.71 -8.95
C LEU A 15 -5.49 -1.99 -8.16
N ASN A 16 -6.72 -2.50 -8.17
CA ASN A 16 -7.05 -3.78 -7.52
C ASN A 16 -6.26 -4.93 -8.14
N LEU A 17 -6.17 -4.96 -9.47
CA LEU A 17 -5.36 -5.94 -10.18
C LEU A 17 -3.89 -5.86 -9.78
N ALA A 18 -3.31 -4.66 -9.69
CA ALA A 18 -1.92 -4.47 -9.29
C ALA A 18 -1.64 -4.96 -7.86
N VAL A 19 -2.52 -4.63 -6.90
CA VAL A 19 -2.45 -5.12 -5.52
C VAL A 19 -2.53 -6.64 -5.46
N GLN A 20 -3.47 -7.22 -6.19
CA GLN A 20 -3.69 -8.66 -6.20
C GLN A 20 -2.55 -9.42 -6.89
N ALA A 21 -1.99 -8.87 -7.97
CA ALA A 21 -0.82 -9.42 -8.66
C ALA A 21 0.41 -9.39 -7.75
N ALA A 22 0.70 -8.27 -7.11
CA ALA A 22 1.83 -8.14 -6.17
C ALA A 22 1.75 -9.17 -5.04
N ARG A 23 0.56 -9.33 -4.45
CA ARG A 23 0.30 -10.34 -3.40
C ARG A 23 0.48 -11.76 -3.90
N THR A 24 -0.10 -12.09 -5.06
CA THR A 24 -0.07 -13.45 -5.63
C THR A 24 1.35 -13.85 -6.03
N LEU A 25 2.11 -12.92 -6.62
CA LEU A 25 3.49 -13.14 -7.03
C LEU A 25 4.50 -13.03 -5.88
N ARG A 26 4.05 -12.60 -4.69
CA ARG A 26 4.90 -12.24 -3.54
C ARG A 26 6.01 -11.26 -3.94
N ARG A 27 5.63 -10.23 -4.70
CA ARG A 27 6.53 -9.18 -5.16
C ARG A 27 6.11 -7.83 -4.56
N PRO A 28 7.07 -6.94 -4.26
CA PRO A 28 6.75 -5.61 -3.76
C PRO A 28 6.00 -4.80 -4.83
N LEU A 29 5.08 -3.95 -4.37
CA LEU A 29 4.34 -3.01 -5.21
C LEU A 29 4.80 -1.59 -4.93
N LEU A 30 5.25 -0.88 -5.96
CA LEU A 30 5.60 0.54 -5.89
C LEU A 30 4.50 1.38 -6.53
N ILE A 31 3.87 2.23 -5.73
CA ILE A 31 2.82 3.15 -6.21
C ILE A 31 3.41 4.54 -6.42
N LYS A 32 3.16 5.13 -7.60
CA LYS A 32 3.59 6.48 -7.97
C LYS A 32 2.37 7.36 -8.30
N GLY A 33 2.54 8.68 -8.23
CA GLY A 33 1.57 9.67 -8.72
C GLY A 33 1.68 11.00 -7.99
N GLU A 34 0.77 11.92 -8.29
CA GLU A 34 0.76 13.26 -7.69
C GLU A 34 0.54 13.25 -6.17
N PRO A 35 1.08 14.23 -5.42
CA PRO A 35 0.75 14.43 -4.00
C PRO A 35 -0.77 14.49 -3.76
N GLY A 36 -1.25 13.93 -2.64
CA GLY A 36 -2.68 13.98 -2.28
C GLY A 36 -3.59 12.95 -2.95
N THR A 37 -3.08 12.08 -3.83
CA THR A 37 -3.89 11.04 -4.53
C THR A 37 -4.13 9.75 -3.72
N GLY A 38 -4.05 9.81 -2.39
CA GLY A 38 -4.42 8.68 -1.52
C GLY A 38 -3.46 7.49 -1.50
N LYS A 39 -2.17 7.66 -1.86
CA LYS A 39 -1.17 6.57 -1.82
C LYS A 39 -0.95 5.97 -0.44
N THR A 40 -0.85 6.83 0.58
CA THR A 40 -0.71 6.37 1.98
C THR A 40 -1.98 5.66 2.44
N LEU A 41 -3.14 6.24 2.12
CA LEU A 41 -4.45 5.68 2.46
C LEU A 41 -4.67 4.30 1.82
N LEU A 42 -4.20 4.09 0.59
CA LEU A 42 -4.23 2.76 -0.05
C LEU A 42 -3.54 1.70 0.80
N ALA A 43 -2.36 1.98 1.36
CA ALA A 43 -1.64 1.02 2.18
C ALA A 43 -2.40 0.68 3.48
N GLU A 44 -3.02 1.68 4.10
CA GLU A 44 -3.88 1.54 5.28
C GLU A 44 -5.10 0.65 5.00
N GLU A 45 -5.80 0.93 3.91
CA GLU A 45 -7.04 0.22 3.54
C GLU A 45 -6.75 -1.19 3.05
N VAL A 46 -5.64 -1.41 2.33
CA VAL A 46 -5.19 -2.74 1.94
C VAL A 46 -4.86 -3.57 3.20
N ALA A 47 -4.09 -3.03 4.14
CA ALA A 47 -3.75 -3.74 5.38
C ALA A 47 -5.01 -4.07 6.22
N ALA A 48 -5.92 -3.10 6.37
CA ALA A 48 -7.19 -3.28 7.07
C ALA A 48 -8.05 -4.38 6.42
N SER A 49 -8.22 -4.34 5.09
CA SER A 49 -9.01 -5.34 4.35
C SER A 49 -8.45 -6.76 4.44
N LEU A 50 -7.14 -6.88 4.61
CA LEU A 50 -6.44 -8.17 4.74
C LEU A 50 -6.30 -8.62 6.20
N GLY A 51 -6.71 -7.80 7.17
CA GLY A 51 -6.52 -8.07 8.59
C GLY A 51 -5.05 -8.19 8.99
N MET A 52 -4.17 -7.45 8.30
CA MET A 52 -2.72 -7.50 8.50
C MET A 52 -2.22 -6.23 9.21
N PRO A 53 -1.16 -6.32 10.04
CA PRO A 53 -0.54 -5.14 10.60
C PRO A 53 0.11 -4.30 9.49
N LEU A 54 -0.11 -2.98 9.52
CA LEU A 54 0.58 -2.05 8.65
C LEU A 54 1.88 -1.59 9.31
N LEU A 55 3.01 -1.94 8.70
CA LEU A 55 4.31 -1.42 9.09
C LEU A 55 4.60 -0.16 8.27
N GLN A 56 4.70 0.98 8.95
CA GLN A 56 5.03 2.26 8.32
C GLN A 56 6.47 2.65 8.65
N TRP A 57 7.27 2.94 7.63
CA TRP A 57 8.61 3.47 7.80
C TRP A 57 8.84 4.70 6.92
N HIS A 58 9.06 5.84 7.57
CA HIS A 58 9.29 7.11 6.89
C HIS A 58 10.79 7.27 6.56
N ILE A 59 11.13 7.18 5.27
CA ILE A 59 12.50 7.36 4.78
C ILE A 59 12.73 8.80 4.34
N LYS A 60 13.83 9.39 4.82
CA LYS A 60 14.40 10.68 4.37
C LYS A 60 15.84 10.44 3.92
N SER A 61 16.44 11.41 3.24
CA SER A 61 17.87 11.35 2.85
C SER A 61 18.82 11.22 4.04
N THR A 62 18.37 11.60 5.24
CA THR A 62 19.13 11.48 6.50
C THR A 62 18.84 10.20 7.27
N THR A 63 17.93 9.33 6.79
CA THR A 63 17.57 8.09 7.48
C THR A 63 18.71 7.08 7.35
N LYS A 64 19.18 6.54 8.48
CA LYS A 64 20.20 5.49 8.56
C LYS A 64 19.54 4.11 8.70
N ALA A 65 20.22 3.06 8.26
CA ALA A 65 19.73 1.68 8.34
C ALA A 65 19.41 1.23 9.79
N GLN A 66 20.18 1.70 10.78
CA GLN A 66 19.93 1.43 12.20
C GLN A 66 18.63 2.05 12.74
N GLN A 67 18.08 3.05 12.03
CA GLN A 67 16.81 3.70 12.37
C GLN A 67 15.63 3.01 11.65
N GLY A 68 15.89 1.85 11.07
CA GLY A 68 14.88 1.00 10.44
C GLY A 68 14.08 0.17 11.40
N LEU A 69 13.11 -0.54 10.81
CA LEU A 69 12.20 -1.45 11.48
C LEU A 69 12.86 -2.81 11.70
#